data_AF-A0A7V9SHS6-F1
#
_entry.id   AF-A0A7V9SHS6-F1
#
_cell.length_a   1.000
_cell.length_b   1.000
_cell.length_c   1.000
_cell.angle_alpha   90.00
_cell.angle_beta   90.00
_cell.angle_gamma   90.00
#
_symmetry.space_group_name_H-M   'P 1'
#
loop_
_entity.id
_entity.type
_entity.pdbx_description
1 polymer ?
#
loop_
_entity_poly.entity_id
_entity_poly.type
_entity_poly.pdbx_seq_one_letter_code
_entity_poly.pdbx_strand_id
1 'polypeptide(L)' 'MRLRTSTFELFRALHGRRTVDQVRAMEWDGDPEPWMPVFFVFGPAERVVEG' A
#
# COMPACT_ATOMS: atom_id res chain seq x y z
N MET A 1 -2.17 -12.05 9.59
CA MET A 1 -1.82 -11.01 8.60
C MET A 1 -0.90 -9.99 9.23
N ARG A 2 0.30 -9.82 8.68
CA ARG A 2 1.24 -8.75 9.07
C ARG A 2 1.95 -8.23 7.84
N LEU A 3 2.31 -6.96 7.81
CA LEU A 3 3.18 -6.37 6.80
C LEU A 3 4.57 -6.17 7.38
N ARG A 4 5.60 -6.72 6.75
CA ARG A 4 7.00 -6.41 7.09
C ARG A 4 7.50 -5.29 6.18
N THR A 5 7.90 -4.18 6.81
CA THR A 5 8.45 -3.01 6.13
C THR A 5 9.12 -2.10 7.16
N SER A 6 9.87 -1.10 6.70
CA SER A 6 10.39 -0.05 7.60
C SER A 6 9.28 0.93 7.98
N THR A 7 9.44 1.62 9.12
CA THR A 7 8.54 2.70 9.53
C THR A 7 8.42 3.79 8.46
N PHE A 8 9.51 4.09 7.75
CA PHE A 8 9.51 5.06 6.67
C PHE A 8 8.63 4.64 5.50
N GLU A 9 8.72 3.38 5.05
CA GLU A 9 7.84 2.92 3.96
C GLU A 9 6.40 2.72 4.41
N LEU A 10 6.17 2.28 5.66
CA LEU A 10 4.81 2.23 6.19
C LEU A 10 4.17 3.63 6.17
N PHE A 11 4.90 4.66 6.61
CA PHE A 11 4.43 6.04 6.55
C PHE A 11 4.07 6.46 5.13
N ARG A 12 4.96 6.22 4.16
CA ARG A 12 4.70 6.56 2.74
C ARG A 12 3.48 5.83 2.18
N ALA A 13 3.34 4.55 2.47
CA ALA A 13 2.25 3.71 1.97
C ALA A 13 0.89 4.18 2.51
N LEU A 14 0.79 4.41 3.84
CA LEU A 14 -0.44 4.89 4.48
C LEU A 14 -0.88 6.27 3.96
N HIS A 15 0.07 7.14 3.60
CA HIS A 15 -0.16 8.54 3.21
C HIS A 15 -0.16 8.75 1.69
N GLY A 16 -0.57 7.75 0.92
CA GLY A 16 -0.87 7.91 -0.52
C GLY A 16 0.35 8.13 -1.41
N ARG A 17 1.55 7.71 -0.98
CA ARG A 17 2.76 7.72 -1.84
C ARG A 17 3.00 6.40 -2.57
N ARG A 18 2.05 5.47 -2.45
CA ARG A 18 2.04 4.14 -3.09
C ARG A 18 0.67 3.87 -3.71
N THR A 19 0.65 3.22 -4.86
CA THR A 19 -0.58 2.71 -5.48
C THR A 19 -1.06 1.44 -4.75
N VAL A 20 -2.31 1.03 -4.98
CA VAL A 20 -2.85 -0.23 -4.42
C VAL A 20 -1.98 -1.42 -4.84
N ASP A 21 -1.62 -1.51 -6.12
CA ASP A 21 -0.78 -2.60 -6.63
C ASP A 21 0.60 -2.64 -5.96
N GLN A 22 1.19 -1.46 -5.69
CA GLN A 22 2.47 -1.38 -5.00
C GLN A 22 2.36 -1.86 -3.55
N VAL A 23 1.27 -1.52 -2.85
CA VAL A 23 1.03 -1.99 -1.47
C VAL A 23 0.77 -3.49 -1.44
N ARG A 24 -0.02 -4.02 -2.39
CA ARG A 24 -0.28 -5.47 -2.52
C ARG A 24 1.02 -6.27 -2.69
N ALA A 25 1.99 -5.73 -3.43
CA ALA A 25 3.27 -6.38 -3.71
C ALA A 25 4.29 -6.31 -2.55
N MET A 26 3.96 -5.68 -1.42
CA MET A 26 4.85 -5.62 -0.26
C MET A 26 4.94 -6.97 0.47
N GLU A 27 5.83 -7.06 1.47
CA GLU A 27 6.11 -8.30 2.19
C GLU A 27 5.03 -8.63 3.24
N TRP A 28 3.87 -9.07 2.76
CA TRP A 28 2.76 -9.52 3.58
C TRP A 28 2.91 -10.99 4.01
N ASP A 29 2.49 -11.25 5.25
CA ASP A 29 2.29 -12.58 5.80
C ASP A 29 0.81 -12.97 5.66
N GLY A 30 0.46 -13.43 4.45
CA GLY A 30 -0.90 -13.82 4.01
C GLY A 30 -1.47 -12.93 2.89
N ASP A 31 -2.71 -13.19 2.50
CA ASP A 31 -3.51 -12.37 1.56
C ASP A 31 -3.83 -10.95 2.09
N PRO A 32 -3.28 -9.88 1.48
CA PRO A 32 -3.52 -8.51 1.93
C PRO A 32 -4.88 -7.94 1.51
N GLU A 33 -5.62 -8.59 0.61
CA GLU A 33 -6.83 -8.02 0.01
C GLU A 33 -7.89 -7.49 1.00
N PRO A 34 -8.18 -8.16 2.13
CA PRO A 34 -9.14 -7.66 3.11
C PRO A 34 -8.81 -6.27 3.67
N TRP A 35 -7.54 -5.84 3.58
CA TRP A 35 -7.08 -4.56 4.11
C TRP A 35 -7.00 -3.45 3.07
N MET A 36 -6.92 -3.77 1.78
CA MET A 36 -6.76 -2.76 0.71
C MET A 36 -7.82 -1.63 0.75
N PRO A 37 -9.12 -1.91 1.05
CA PRO A 37 -10.13 -0.86 1.12
C PRO A 37 -9.95 0.16 2.27
N VAL A 38 -9.21 -0.20 3.32
CA VAL A 38 -9.07 0.60 4.56
C VAL A 38 -7.62 0.97 4.88
N PHE A 39 -6.66 0.54 4.07
CA PHE A 39 -5.23 0.71 4.33
C PHE A 39 -4.79 2.18 4.26
N PHE A 40 -5.36 2.96 3.33
CA PHE A 40 -4.90 4.31 3.03
C PHE A 40 -5.67 5.36 3.84
N VAL A 41 -4.95 6.24 4.53
CA VAL A 41 -5.55 7.33 5.33
C VAL A 41 -6.16 8.41 4.43
N PHE A 42 -5.50 8.71 3.31
CA PHE A 42 -5.90 9.76 2.36
C PHE A 42 -6.18 9.23 0.94
N GLY A 43 -6.25 7.90 0.79
CA GLY A 43 -6.29 7.23 -0.51
C GLY A 43 -4.91 6.87 -1.08
N PRO A 44 -4.85 5.95 -2.06
CA PRO A 44 -3.62 5.53 -2.73
C PRO A 44 -3.12 6.59 -3.72
N ALA A 45 -1.84 6.48 -4.11
CA ALA A 45 -1.35 7.16 -5.30
C ALA A 45 -2.07 6.65 -6.55
N GLU A 46 -2.34 7.54 -7.50
CA GLU A 46 -2.83 7.16 -8.81
C GLU A 46 -1.72 6.54 -9.65
N ARG A 47 -2.10 5.61 -10.52
CA ARG A 47 -1.20 5.11 -11.55
C ARG A 47 -1.11 6.17 -12.64
N VAL A 48 0.07 6.72 -12.86
CA VAL A 48 0.34 7.51 -14.07
C VAL A 48 0.36 6.53 -15.24
N VAL A 49 -0.63 6.63 -16.11
CA VAL A 49 -0.63 5.90 -17.39
C VAL A 49 0.08 6.82 -18.38
N GLU A 50 1.29 6.46 -18.78
CA GLU A 50 1.96 7.13 -19.89
C GLU A 50 1.22 6.74 -21.19
N GLY A 51 0.69 7.75 -21.88
CA GLY A 51 0.02 7.60 -23.17
C GLY A 51 0.98 7.74 -24.34
#